data_AF-A0AAD7GUK2-F1
#
_entry.id   AF-A0AAD7GUK2-F1
#
_cell.length_a   1.000
_cell.length_b   1.000
_cell.length_c   1.000
_cell.angle_alpha   90.00
_cell.angle_beta   90.00
_cell.angle_gamma   90.00
#
_symmetry.space_group_name_H-M   'P 1'
#
loop_
_entity.id
_entity.type
_entity.pdbx_description
1 polymer ?
#
loop_
_entity_poly.entity_id
_entity_poly.type
_entity_poly.pdbx_seq_one_letter_code
_entity_poly.pdbx_strand_id
1 'polypeptide(L)'
;MPPNKSTSKKATAKRAHSPETNEKSTAGTTKRPQKRSKTSSASMDEPEDACASTASPECPECIAPESPTLAGKFDMYMMDLSFLSKAYLPMGESKPQFDALYKAILKVQTKRDYTARCLLPDAPFAKDGRLASRTSNDAMEEMPFDIKIADLKLVDALSFSSVERAKFATPPQGGLGVTGRLELAEDHCGIQSAAGVFRMKYVCTVKDEDGADVQIFEGYFSFNVAHSGLYKRKGHGSGSKSSFAFWAVRARRDEAGVEIGLEQN
;
A
#
# COMPACT_ATOMS: atom_id res chain seq x y z
N MET A 1 -3.16 12.65 71.70
CA MET A 1 -4.56 13.11 71.92
C MET A 1 -4.94 14.06 70.80
N PRO A 2 -6.04 13.82 70.07
CA PRO A 2 -6.61 14.74 69.07
C PRO A 2 -7.62 15.71 69.73
N PRO A 3 -7.98 16.81 69.05
CA PRO A 3 -9.33 16.91 68.45
C PRO A 3 -9.30 17.72 67.14
N ASN A 4 -10.38 18.02 66.43
CA ASN A 4 -11.55 17.28 65.95
C ASN A 4 -12.08 18.12 64.76
N LYS A 5 -12.79 17.46 63.85
CA LYS A 5 -13.32 17.93 62.56
C LYS A 5 -14.24 19.15 62.67
N SER A 6 -14.28 19.97 61.62
CA SER A 6 -15.54 20.53 61.12
C SER A 6 -15.58 20.50 59.58
N THR A 7 -16.75 20.13 59.07
CA THR A 7 -17.10 19.92 57.67
C THR A 7 -17.94 21.10 57.16
N SER A 8 -17.77 21.53 55.90
CA SER A 8 -18.86 22.16 55.16
C SER A 8 -18.85 21.79 53.67
N LYS A 9 -20.00 21.27 53.21
CA LYS A 9 -20.38 20.90 51.84
C LYS A 9 -20.71 22.12 50.99
N LYS A 10 -20.48 22.03 49.67
CA LYS A 10 -21.26 22.60 48.54
C LYS A 10 -20.46 22.35 47.25
N ALA A 11 -20.98 22.15 46.05
CA ALA A 11 -22.22 21.58 45.51
C ALA A 11 -21.89 21.37 44.02
N THR A 12 -22.26 20.22 43.46
CA THR A 12 -22.05 19.82 42.06
C THR A 12 -22.97 20.59 41.09
N ALA A 13 -22.40 21.19 40.04
CA ALA A 13 -23.13 21.71 38.90
C ALA A 13 -23.21 20.68 37.76
N LYS A 14 -24.42 20.55 37.23
CA LYS A 14 -24.93 19.48 36.36
C LYS A 14 -24.49 19.64 34.90
N ARG A 15 -24.18 18.50 34.27
CA ARG A 15 -24.18 18.30 32.81
C ARG A 15 -25.60 18.39 32.25
N ALA A 16 -25.75 19.02 31.10
CA ALA A 16 -26.97 18.98 30.29
C ALA A 16 -26.92 17.76 29.34
N HIS A 17 -27.97 16.95 29.38
CA HIS A 17 -28.30 15.88 28.45
C HIS A 17 -29.55 16.35 27.70
N SER A 18 -29.56 16.23 26.37
CA SER A 18 -30.75 16.43 25.52
C SER A 18 -31.18 15.11 24.88
N PRO A 19 -32.45 15.00 24.41
CA PRO A 19 -33.33 13.90 24.82
C PRO A 19 -33.55 12.81 23.76
N GLU A 20 -33.90 11.63 24.27
CA GLU A 20 -34.57 10.54 23.55
C GLU A 20 -36.07 10.83 23.44
N THR A 21 -36.64 10.59 22.26
CA THR A 21 -38.08 10.43 22.05
C THR A 21 -38.41 8.95 21.94
N ASN A 22 -39.43 8.54 22.70
CA ASN A 22 -39.92 7.19 22.86
C ASN A 22 -41.39 7.18 22.46
N GLU A 23 -41.82 6.34 21.51
CA GLU A 23 -43.21 5.87 21.46
C GLU A 23 -43.29 4.37 21.09
N LYS A 24 -43.95 3.66 22.02
CA LYS A 24 -44.61 2.33 21.98
C LYS A 24 -45.40 2.08 20.69
N SER A 25 -45.81 0.89 20.26
CA SER A 25 -46.12 -0.46 20.80
C SER A 25 -46.20 -1.37 19.54
N THR A 26 -46.14 -2.71 19.52
CA THR A 26 -47.15 -3.66 20.04
C THR A 26 -46.70 -5.09 19.68
N ALA A 27 -47.16 -6.08 20.44
CA ALA A 27 -46.86 -7.50 20.35
C ALA A 27 -47.29 -8.20 19.04
N GLY A 28 -46.58 -9.26 18.67
CA GLY A 28 -46.95 -10.16 17.57
C GLY A 28 -46.06 -11.40 17.49
N THR A 29 -46.39 -12.42 18.30
CA THR A 29 -45.82 -13.77 18.26
C THR A 29 -46.14 -14.45 16.94
N THR A 30 -45.16 -15.00 16.20
CA THR A 30 -45.44 -16.11 15.28
C THR A 30 -44.22 -16.98 14.98
N LYS A 31 -44.54 -18.25 14.74
CA LYS A 31 -43.73 -19.44 14.88
C LYS A 31 -42.80 -19.69 13.69
N ARG A 32 -41.65 -20.27 14.01
CA ARG A 32 -40.70 -20.94 13.10
C ARG A 32 -41.25 -22.31 12.69
N PRO A 33 -41.12 -22.70 11.41
CA PRO A 33 -40.97 -24.11 11.08
C PRO A 33 -39.68 -24.38 10.29
N GLN A 34 -38.89 -25.33 10.79
CA GLN A 34 -37.91 -26.05 10.00
C GLN A 34 -38.64 -27.00 9.04
N LYS A 35 -38.21 -27.06 7.78
CA LYS A 35 -38.46 -28.23 6.94
C LYS A 35 -37.25 -28.55 6.06
N ARG A 36 -37.08 -29.85 5.89
CA ARG A 36 -35.93 -30.63 5.45
C ARG A 36 -36.36 -31.37 4.17
N SER A 37 -35.50 -31.40 3.14
CA SER A 37 -35.54 -32.33 1.98
C SER A 37 -34.28 -32.00 1.16
N LYS A 38 -33.25 -32.83 0.93
CA LYS A 38 -33.06 -34.22 0.45
C LYS A 38 -33.47 -34.48 -1.01
N THR A 39 -32.45 -34.85 -1.81
CA THR A 39 -32.41 -35.66 -3.07
C THR A 39 -32.87 -34.91 -4.34
N SER A 40 -32.25 -34.99 -5.54
CA SER A 40 -31.49 -36.07 -6.21
C SER A 40 -30.54 -35.56 -7.33
N SER A 41 -29.52 -36.37 -7.59
CA SER A 41 -28.79 -36.69 -8.85
C SER A 41 -29.28 -36.13 -10.21
N ALA A 42 -28.34 -35.70 -11.06
CA ALA A 42 -28.00 -36.33 -12.35
C ALA A 42 -26.84 -35.60 -13.06
N SER A 43 -26.07 -36.39 -13.81
CA SER A 43 -24.81 -36.18 -14.53
C SER A 43 -24.97 -35.62 -15.96
N MET A 44 -23.81 -35.40 -16.62
CA MET A 44 -23.56 -35.17 -18.07
C MET A 44 -23.69 -33.70 -18.51
N ASP A 45 -22.87 -33.13 -19.38
CA ASP A 45 -21.71 -33.58 -20.16
C ASP A 45 -20.95 -32.29 -20.58
N GLU A 46 -19.67 -32.43 -20.93
CA GLU A 46 -18.87 -31.40 -21.60
C GLU A 46 -19.50 -30.98 -22.96
N PRO A 47 -19.23 -29.75 -23.43
CA PRO A 47 -18.17 -29.67 -24.43
C PRO A 47 -17.23 -28.47 -24.23
N GLU A 48 -15.98 -28.73 -24.59
CA GLU A 48 -14.96 -27.77 -24.98
C GLU A 48 -15.52 -26.78 -26.01
N ASP A 49 -15.39 -25.48 -25.74
CA ASP A 49 -15.35 -24.48 -26.80
C ASP A 49 -14.20 -23.50 -26.53
N ALA A 50 -13.14 -23.72 -27.31
CA ALA A 50 -11.95 -22.92 -27.37
C ALA A 50 -12.28 -21.57 -28.00
N CYS A 51 -12.67 -20.59 -27.18
CA CYS A 51 -12.75 -19.21 -27.64
C CYS A 51 -11.37 -18.56 -27.54
N ALA A 52 -10.74 -18.53 -28.71
CA ALA A 52 -9.54 -17.80 -29.10
C ALA A 52 -9.10 -16.69 -28.13
N SER A 53 -7.84 -16.81 -27.71
CA SER A 53 -7.06 -15.72 -27.15
C SER A 53 -6.92 -14.64 -28.21
N THR A 54 -7.83 -13.66 -28.20
CA THR A 54 -7.69 -12.45 -29.01
C THR A 54 -6.54 -11.66 -28.40
N ALA A 55 -5.37 -11.77 -29.01
CA ALA A 55 -4.23 -10.92 -28.74
C ALA A 55 -4.70 -9.46 -28.75
N SER A 56 -4.64 -8.84 -27.58
CA SER A 56 -4.92 -7.42 -27.40
C SER A 56 -3.87 -6.63 -28.18
N PRO A 57 -4.22 -5.52 -28.87
CA PRO A 57 -3.28 -4.78 -29.67
C PRO A 57 -2.19 -4.20 -28.78
N GLU A 58 -0.99 -4.74 -28.98
CA GLU A 58 0.25 -4.36 -28.31
C GLU A 58 0.47 -2.85 -28.45
N CYS A 59 0.75 -2.19 -27.32
CA CYS A 59 1.35 -0.87 -27.36
C CYS A 59 2.75 -1.03 -27.97
N PRO A 60 3.07 -0.32 -29.06
CA PRO A 60 4.43 -0.30 -29.56
C PRO A 60 5.31 0.42 -28.53
N GLU A 61 6.49 -0.13 -28.26
CA GLU A 61 7.58 0.37 -27.38
C GLU A 61 7.62 -0.09 -25.92
N CYS A 62 7.15 -1.29 -25.59
CA CYS A 62 7.55 -1.96 -24.34
C CYS A 62 8.27 -3.27 -24.66
N ILE A 63 9.60 -3.26 -24.65
CA ILE A 63 10.40 -4.47 -24.79
C ILE A 63 10.25 -5.27 -23.48
N ALA A 64 9.63 -6.45 -23.54
CA ALA A 64 9.58 -7.34 -22.40
C ALA A 64 10.94 -8.05 -22.25
N PRO A 65 11.68 -7.87 -21.14
CA PRO A 65 12.89 -8.66 -20.89
C PRO A 65 12.50 -10.13 -20.67
N GLU A 66 13.40 -11.05 -20.98
CA GLU A 66 13.18 -12.49 -20.81
C GLU A 66 12.81 -12.87 -19.37
N SER A 67 13.20 -12.07 -18.37
CA SER A 67 12.69 -12.10 -17.00
C SER A 67 12.99 -10.79 -16.26
N PRO A 68 11.99 -10.01 -15.79
CA PRO A 68 12.25 -8.79 -15.04
C PRO A 68 12.87 -9.13 -13.67
N THR A 69 13.85 -8.33 -13.24
CA THR A 69 14.48 -8.53 -11.93
C THR A 69 13.68 -7.75 -10.89
N LEU A 70 13.02 -8.45 -9.96
CA LEU A 70 12.20 -7.82 -8.91
C LEU A 70 12.97 -7.54 -7.61
N ALA A 71 14.13 -8.16 -7.40
CA ALA A 71 15.01 -7.92 -6.26
C ALA A 71 15.85 -6.65 -6.44
N GLY A 72 16.27 -5.99 -5.35
CA GLY A 72 17.21 -4.86 -5.30
C GLY A 72 16.65 -3.60 -4.63
N LYS A 73 17.36 -2.47 -4.77
CA LYS A 73 16.97 -1.17 -4.19
C LYS A 73 16.12 -0.36 -5.18
N PHE A 74 15.05 0.25 -4.68
CA PHE A 74 14.11 1.05 -5.47
C PHE A 74 13.80 2.40 -4.83
N ASP A 75 13.73 3.43 -5.67
CA ASP A 75 13.11 4.71 -5.34
C ASP A 75 11.65 4.69 -5.81
N MET A 76 10.72 5.07 -4.94
CA MET A 76 9.28 5.05 -5.17
C MET A 76 8.71 6.47 -5.20
N TYR A 77 7.80 6.71 -6.14
CA TYR A 77 7.18 8.01 -6.38
C TYR A 77 5.66 7.87 -6.47
N MET A 78 4.91 8.61 -5.66
CA MET A 78 3.44 8.54 -5.70
C MET A 78 2.89 8.96 -7.06
N MET A 79 1.82 8.26 -7.47
CA MET A 79 1.14 8.55 -8.72
C MET A 79 0.33 9.86 -8.72
N ASP A 80 0.09 10.43 -7.54
CA ASP A 80 -0.60 11.71 -7.38
C ASP A 80 0.31 12.94 -7.54
N LEU A 81 1.62 12.74 -7.70
CA LEU A 81 2.57 13.82 -7.98
C LEU A 81 2.28 14.42 -9.35
N SER A 82 1.69 15.62 -9.34
CA SER A 82 1.14 16.27 -10.54
C SER A 82 2.13 16.41 -11.71
N PHE A 83 3.42 16.58 -11.44
CA PHE A 83 4.43 16.70 -12.49
C PHE A 83 4.78 15.34 -13.12
N LEU A 84 4.75 14.25 -12.36
CA LEU A 84 4.95 12.90 -12.88
C LEU A 84 3.70 12.40 -13.61
N SER A 85 2.51 12.64 -13.05
CA SER A 85 1.25 12.23 -13.69
C SER A 85 1.03 12.93 -15.03
N LYS A 86 1.39 14.22 -15.14
CA LYS A 86 1.40 14.95 -16.42
C LYS A 86 2.42 14.42 -17.42
N ALA A 87 3.58 13.94 -16.96
CA ALA A 87 4.57 13.31 -17.84
C ALA A 87 4.13 11.92 -18.29
N TYR A 88 3.49 11.16 -17.40
CA TYR A 88 2.99 9.81 -17.65
C TYR A 88 1.79 9.78 -18.61
N LEU A 89 0.82 10.68 -18.43
CA LEU A 89 -0.35 10.77 -19.30
C LEU A 89 -0.67 12.24 -19.57
N PRO A 90 0.00 12.87 -20.55
CA PRO A 90 -0.25 14.24 -20.95
C PRO A 90 -1.71 14.46 -21.38
N MET A 91 -2.16 15.71 -21.28
CA MET A 91 -3.53 16.06 -21.69
C MET A 91 -3.74 15.78 -23.18
N GLY A 92 -4.80 15.03 -23.51
CA GLY A 92 -5.12 14.64 -24.88
C GLY A 92 -4.54 13.30 -25.31
N GLU A 93 -3.62 12.72 -24.53
CA GLU A 93 -3.11 11.38 -24.77
C GLU A 93 -4.01 10.31 -24.14
N SER A 94 -4.10 9.16 -24.82
CA SER A 94 -4.83 7.99 -24.34
C SER A 94 -3.92 6.88 -23.83
N LYS A 95 -2.62 6.97 -24.13
CA LYS A 95 -1.62 5.94 -23.81
C LYS A 95 -0.57 6.48 -22.84
N PRO A 96 -0.19 5.71 -21.82
CA PRO A 96 0.97 5.98 -20.97
C PRO A 96 2.25 6.28 -21.76
N GLN A 97 2.99 7.31 -21.33
CA GLN A 97 4.27 7.75 -21.88
C GLN A 97 5.39 7.42 -20.89
N PHE A 98 5.87 6.18 -20.91
CA PHE A 98 6.84 5.67 -19.93
C PHE A 98 8.23 6.31 -20.05
N ASP A 99 8.71 6.61 -21.27
CA ASP A 99 9.98 7.32 -21.45
C ASP A 99 9.93 8.75 -20.87
N ALA A 100 8.82 9.45 -21.07
CA ALA A 100 8.62 10.79 -20.51
C ALA A 100 8.55 10.75 -18.97
N LEU A 101 7.83 9.76 -18.41
CA LEU A 101 7.79 9.51 -16.98
C LEU A 101 9.19 9.24 -16.41
N TYR A 102 9.95 8.34 -17.03
CA TYR A 102 11.28 7.98 -16.55
C TYR A 102 12.24 9.18 -16.54
N LYS A 103 12.26 9.98 -17.61
CA LYS A 103 13.03 11.24 -17.67
C LYS A 103 12.60 12.22 -16.59
N ALA A 104 11.31 12.30 -16.26
CA ALA A 104 10.83 13.14 -15.17
C ALA A 104 11.27 12.62 -13.79
N ILE A 105 11.25 11.30 -13.59
CA ILE A 105 11.74 10.64 -12.36
C ILE A 105 13.24 10.89 -12.16
N LEU A 106 14.07 10.75 -13.20
CA LEU A 106 15.51 10.99 -13.10
C LEU A 106 15.84 12.39 -12.58
N LYS A 107 15.10 13.41 -13.04
CA LYS A 107 15.26 14.80 -12.59
C LYS A 107 15.02 14.95 -11.10
N VAL A 108 14.04 14.27 -10.52
CA VAL A 108 13.77 14.34 -9.07
C VAL A 108 14.64 13.41 -8.25
N GLN A 109 15.10 12.30 -8.83
CA GLN A 109 16.06 11.40 -8.18
C GLN A 109 17.38 12.11 -7.87
N THR A 110 17.80 13.08 -8.69
CA THR A 110 18.99 13.92 -8.41
C THR A 110 18.88 14.71 -7.11
N LYS A 111 17.67 15.09 -6.73
CA LYS A 111 17.39 15.90 -5.54
C LYS A 111 17.09 15.04 -4.30
N ARG A 112 17.17 13.71 -4.44
CA ARG A 112 16.73 12.76 -3.41
C ARG A 112 15.29 13.00 -2.98
N ASP A 113 14.42 13.40 -3.92
CA ASP A 113 13.01 13.72 -3.66
C ASP A 113 12.10 12.53 -4.00
N TYR A 114 12.35 11.41 -3.32
CA TYR A 114 11.52 10.20 -3.41
C TYR A 114 10.41 10.27 -2.36
N THR A 115 9.28 9.62 -2.64
CA THR A 115 8.22 9.42 -1.64
C THR A 115 8.63 8.38 -0.63
N ALA A 116 9.10 7.23 -1.13
CA ALA A 116 9.52 6.10 -0.33
C ALA A 116 10.69 5.39 -1.01
N ARG A 117 11.35 4.53 -0.25
CA ARG A 117 12.38 3.61 -0.74
C ARG A 117 12.06 2.22 -0.27
N CYS A 118 12.34 1.23 -1.10
CA CYS A 118 12.33 -0.15 -0.64
C CYS A 118 13.58 -0.90 -1.09
N LEU A 119 13.90 -1.95 -0.33
CA LEU A 119 14.90 -2.95 -0.65
C LEU A 119 14.18 -4.30 -0.66
N LEU A 120 14.23 -4.98 -1.79
CA LEU A 120 13.75 -6.35 -1.92
C LEU A 120 14.97 -7.28 -2.00
N PRO A 121 15.03 -8.34 -1.17
CA PRO A 121 16.12 -9.30 -1.24
C PRO A 121 16.04 -10.12 -2.52
N ASP A 122 17.08 -10.89 -2.80
CA ASP A 122 17.08 -11.80 -3.95
C ASP A 122 15.98 -12.85 -3.85
N ALA A 123 15.35 -13.14 -4.99
CA ALA A 123 14.41 -14.25 -5.12
C ALA A 123 15.13 -15.57 -4.80
N PRO A 124 14.49 -16.53 -4.09
CA PRO A 124 13.07 -16.61 -3.76
C PRO A 124 12.65 -15.88 -2.46
N PHE A 125 13.31 -14.78 -2.08
CA PHE A 125 13.01 -13.95 -0.93
C PHE A 125 13.14 -14.68 0.42
N ALA A 126 14.32 -15.28 0.65
CA ALA A 126 14.62 -15.96 1.92
C ALA A 126 14.76 -15.00 3.13
N LYS A 127 14.72 -13.70 2.89
CA LYS A 127 14.81 -12.64 3.89
C LYS A 127 13.63 -11.69 3.73
N ASP A 128 13.35 -10.92 4.78
CA ASP A 128 12.41 -9.81 4.69
C ASP A 128 13.01 -8.67 3.84
N GLY A 129 12.13 -7.95 3.14
CA GLY A 129 12.48 -6.68 2.52
C GLY A 129 12.45 -5.54 3.54
N ARG A 130 12.86 -4.36 3.10
CA ARG A 130 12.78 -3.13 3.89
C ARG A 130 12.10 -2.02 3.12
N LEU A 131 11.45 -1.13 3.83
CA LEU A 131 10.77 0.02 3.28
C LEU A 131 10.89 1.20 4.25
N ALA A 132 11.16 2.38 3.71
CA ALA A 132 11.09 3.63 4.43
C ALA A 132 10.24 4.61 3.62
N SER A 133 9.24 5.22 4.26
CA SER A 133 8.34 6.18 3.62
C SER A 133 8.34 7.52 4.35
N ARG A 134 8.48 8.62 3.61
CA ARG A 134 8.40 9.98 4.18
C ARG A 134 6.99 10.37 4.62
N THR A 135 5.99 9.57 4.24
CA THR A 135 4.58 9.80 4.61
C THR A 135 4.17 9.09 5.90
N SER A 136 5.10 8.42 6.57
CA SER A 136 4.83 7.54 7.71
C SER A 136 5.94 7.72 8.75
N ASN A 137 5.77 8.72 9.62
CA ASN A 137 6.73 9.05 10.67
C ASN A 137 6.21 8.71 12.06
N ASP A 138 7.11 8.37 12.97
CA ASP A 138 6.84 8.33 14.39
C ASP A 138 6.62 9.76 14.89
N ALA A 139 5.48 9.98 15.56
CA ALA A 139 5.11 11.30 16.08
C ALA A 139 5.99 11.79 17.24
N MET A 140 6.77 10.91 17.87
CA MET A 140 7.66 11.24 18.99
C MET A 140 9.10 11.44 18.54
N GLU A 141 9.60 10.57 17.65
CA GLU A 141 10.98 10.64 17.16
C GLU A 141 11.12 11.59 15.97
N GLU A 142 10.01 11.97 15.34
CA GLU A 142 9.97 12.75 14.09
C GLU A 142 10.74 12.09 12.95
N MET A 143 10.97 10.78 13.06
CA MET A 143 11.70 9.95 12.11
C MET A 143 10.73 9.04 11.34
N PRO A 144 11.02 8.71 10.07
CA PRO A 144 10.27 7.68 9.35
C PRO A 144 10.31 6.34 10.10
N PHE A 145 9.20 5.61 10.09
CA PHE A 145 9.19 4.24 10.63
C PHE A 145 10.15 3.35 9.83
N ASP A 146 10.84 2.46 10.54
CA ASP A 146 11.54 1.34 9.91
C ASP A 146 10.53 0.21 9.65
N ILE A 147 10.21 0.00 8.37
CA ILE A 147 9.17 -0.94 7.95
C ILE A 147 9.84 -2.12 7.29
N LYS A 148 9.56 -3.33 7.78
CA LYS A 148 9.93 -4.57 7.09
C LYS A 148 8.82 -5.01 6.14
N ILE A 149 9.23 -5.60 5.02
CA ILE A 149 8.34 -6.26 4.06
C ILE A 149 8.44 -7.76 4.32
N ALA A 150 7.55 -8.26 5.17
CA ALA A 150 7.48 -9.66 5.56
C ALA A 150 6.69 -10.50 4.56
N ASP A 151 6.90 -11.82 4.61
CA ASP A 151 6.19 -12.81 3.78
C ASP A 151 6.21 -12.46 2.28
N LEU A 152 7.35 -12.01 1.78
CA LEU A 152 7.55 -11.68 0.38
C LEU A 152 7.30 -12.91 -0.51
N LYS A 153 6.49 -12.73 -1.55
CA LYS A 153 6.13 -13.79 -2.50
C LYS A 153 6.14 -13.26 -3.92
N LEU A 154 6.73 -14.03 -4.82
CA LEU A 154 6.56 -13.86 -6.24
C LEU A 154 5.15 -14.29 -6.65
N VAL A 155 4.52 -13.54 -7.54
CA VAL A 155 3.16 -13.79 -8.03
C VAL A 155 3.16 -13.56 -9.54
N ASP A 156 2.83 -14.60 -10.31
CA ASP A 156 2.82 -14.54 -11.78
C ASP A 156 1.76 -13.58 -12.34
N ALA A 157 0.63 -13.46 -11.64
CA ALA A 157 -0.48 -12.59 -11.99
C ALA A 157 -0.92 -11.75 -10.78
N LEU A 158 -0.11 -10.75 -10.44
CA LEU A 158 -0.44 -9.80 -9.38
C LEU A 158 -1.66 -8.99 -9.79
N SER A 159 -2.64 -8.88 -8.88
CA SER A 159 -3.86 -8.12 -9.09
C SER A 159 -4.09 -7.12 -7.96
N PHE A 160 -4.96 -6.14 -8.23
CA PHE A 160 -5.29 -5.06 -7.31
C PHE A 160 -6.79 -5.01 -7.08
N SER A 161 -7.20 -4.77 -5.83
CA SER A 161 -8.60 -4.57 -5.48
C SER A 161 -9.16 -3.32 -6.14
N SER A 162 -10.49 -3.18 -6.26
CA SER A 162 -11.09 -1.97 -6.84
C SER A 162 -10.70 -0.69 -6.10
N VAL A 163 -10.53 -0.76 -4.77
CA VAL A 163 -10.10 0.38 -3.94
C VAL A 163 -8.64 0.74 -4.21
N GLU A 164 -7.78 -0.26 -4.42
CA GLU A 164 -6.37 -0.05 -4.81
C GLU A 164 -6.29 0.56 -6.21
N ARG A 165 -7.00 -0.02 -7.18
CA ARG A 165 -7.02 0.44 -8.59
C ARG A 165 -7.43 1.89 -8.75
N ALA A 166 -8.34 2.39 -7.90
CA ALA A 166 -8.76 3.78 -7.92
C ALA A 166 -7.64 4.79 -7.58
N LYS A 167 -6.50 4.32 -7.04
CA LYS A 167 -5.33 5.17 -6.75
C LYS A 167 -4.32 5.24 -7.88
N PHE A 168 -4.42 4.37 -8.88
CA PHE A 168 -3.48 4.35 -10.00
C PHE A 168 -3.84 5.44 -11.01
N ALA A 169 -2.82 6.00 -11.67
CA ALA A 169 -3.02 6.99 -12.73
C ALA A 169 -3.81 6.41 -13.93
N THR A 170 -3.63 5.12 -14.21
CA THR A 170 -4.42 4.32 -15.16
C THR A 170 -4.71 2.96 -14.54
N PRO A 171 -5.83 2.30 -14.89
CA PRO A 171 -6.13 0.97 -14.35
C PRO A 171 -4.97 -0.01 -14.57
N PRO A 172 -4.37 -0.57 -13.49
CA PRO A 172 -3.23 -1.47 -13.63
C PRO A 172 -3.69 -2.79 -14.24
N GLN A 173 -2.92 -3.29 -15.20
CA GLN A 173 -3.10 -4.63 -15.75
C GLN A 173 -2.46 -5.68 -14.83
N GLY A 174 -2.91 -6.94 -14.92
CA GLY A 174 -2.25 -8.04 -14.22
C GLY A 174 -0.83 -8.29 -14.77
N GLY A 175 0.03 -8.91 -13.97
CA GLY A 175 1.36 -9.32 -14.44
C GLY A 175 2.28 -9.81 -13.33
N LEU A 176 3.48 -10.24 -13.71
CA LEU A 176 4.49 -10.74 -12.79
C LEU A 176 4.89 -9.66 -11.79
N GLY A 177 4.83 -10.00 -10.52
CA GLY A 177 5.17 -9.07 -9.45
C GLY A 177 5.45 -9.76 -8.12
N VAL A 178 5.53 -8.93 -7.10
CA VAL A 178 5.83 -9.32 -5.73
C VAL A 178 4.78 -8.72 -4.80
N THR A 179 4.41 -9.48 -3.77
CA THR A 179 3.55 -9.02 -2.69
C THR A 179 4.19 -9.34 -1.34
N GLY A 180 3.92 -8.52 -0.34
CA GLY A 180 4.35 -8.75 1.04
C GLY A 180 3.46 -8.02 2.05
N ARG A 181 3.55 -8.42 3.31
CA ARG A 181 2.96 -7.68 4.44
C ARG A 181 3.95 -6.63 4.93
N LEU A 182 3.41 -5.51 5.38
CA LEU A 182 4.20 -4.46 6.00
C LEU A 182 3.99 -4.48 7.50
N GLU A 183 5.10 -4.51 8.23
CA GLU A 183 5.16 -4.57 9.68
C GLU A 183 6.30 -3.65 10.15
N LEU A 184 6.30 -3.22 11.40
CA LEU A 184 7.47 -2.52 11.95
C LEU A 184 8.64 -3.51 12.06
N ALA A 185 9.85 -3.05 11.74
CA ALA A 185 11.05 -3.88 11.84
C ALA A 185 11.36 -4.23 13.31
N GLU A 186 11.13 -3.28 14.21
CA GLU A 186 11.33 -3.41 15.65
C GLU A 186 10.10 -2.97 16.44
N ASP A 187 10.05 -3.32 17.72
CA ASP A 187 9.01 -2.86 18.63
C ASP A 187 9.22 -1.38 18.95
N HIS A 188 8.27 -0.54 18.53
CA HIS A 188 8.28 0.88 18.86
C HIS A 188 7.45 1.16 20.12
N CYS A 189 8.04 1.85 21.09
CA CYS A 189 7.32 2.27 22.29
C CYS A 189 6.12 3.14 21.90
N GLY A 190 4.96 2.87 22.51
CA GLY A 190 3.78 3.69 22.29
C GLY A 190 2.99 3.40 21.01
N ILE A 191 3.48 2.50 20.15
CA ILE A 191 2.71 1.92 19.06
C ILE A 191 1.97 0.67 19.57
N GLN A 192 0.67 0.58 19.31
CA GLN A 192 -0.15 -0.56 19.69
C GLN A 192 -0.13 -1.66 18.62
N SER A 193 -0.14 -1.26 17.35
CA SER A 193 -0.09 -2.18 16.21
C SER A 193 0.29 -1.42 14.96
N ALA A 194 1.00 -2.08 14.05
CA ALA A 194 1.29 -1.57 12.72
C ALA A 194 1.13 -2.69 11.70
N ALA A 195 0.43 -2.42 10.61
CA ALA A 195 0.17 -3.42 9.58
C ALA A 195 -0.10 -2.76 8.22
N GLY A 196 0.24 -3.46 7.16
CA GLY A 196 0.05 -2.98 5.81
C GLY A 196 0.30 -4.02 4.73
N VAL A 197 0.22 -3.58 3.48
CA VAL A 197 0.43 -4.40 2.30
C VAL A 197 1.32 -3.65 1.32
N PHE A 198 2.30 -4.38 0.78
CA PHE A 198 3.14 -3.96 -0.32
C PHE A 198 2.89 -4.85 -1.53
N ARG A 199 2.70 -4.23 -2.68
CA ARG A 199 2.54 -4.89 -3.98
C ARG A 199 3.32 -4.11 -5.02
N MET A 200 4.12 -4.79 -5.83
CA MET A 200 4.88 -4.17 -6.92
C MET A 200 4.97 -5.13 -8.09
N LYS A 201 4.77 -4.64 -9.31
CA LYS A 201 4.92 -5.43 -10.53
C LYS A 201 5.76 -4.71 -11.55
N TYR A 202 6.39 -5.50 -12.42
CA TYR A 202 7.01 -4.99 -13.62
C TYR A 202 5.95 -4.44 -14.57
N VAL A 203 6.28 -3.36 -15.28
CA VAL A 203 5.40 -2.74 -16.27
C VAL A 203 6.05 -2.75 -17.64
N CYS A 204 7.22 -2.13 -17.76
CA CYS A 204 7.91 -1.97 -19.03
C CYS A 204 9.40 -1.73 -18.82
N THR A 205 10.13 -1.79 -19.94
CA THR A 205 11.54 -1.42 -20.03
C THR A 205 11.64 -0.27 -21.02
N VAL A 206 12.36 0.77 -20.62
CA VAL A 206 12.65 1.97 -21.42
C VAL A 206 14.16 2.08 -21.64
N LYS A 207 14.57 2.87 -22.62
CA LYS A 207 15.98 3.20 -22.85
C LYS A 207 16.36 4.46 -22.07
N ASP A 208 17.48 4.41 -21.34
CA ASP A 208 18.06 5.61 -20.75
C ASP A 208 18.86 6.44 -21.77
N GLU A 209 19.47 7.54 -21.31
CA GLU A 209 20.26 8.44 -22.17
C GLU A 209 21.51 7.76 -22.76
N ASP A 210 22.03 6.72 -22.09
CA ASP A 210 23.17 5.90 -22.52
C ASP A 210 22.75 4.69 -23.38
N GLY A 211 21.44 4.50 -23.60
CA GLY A 211 20.86 3.39 -24.36
C GLY A 211 20.76 2.07 -23.57
N ALA A 212 20.99 2.10 -22.26
CA ALA A 212 20.79 0.95 -21.39
C ALA A 212 19.30 0.72 -21.10
N ASP A 213 18.94 -0.55 -20.91
CA ASP A 213 17.58 -0.97 -20.58
C ASP A 213 17.29 -0.71 -19.09
N VAL A 214 16.24 0.06 -18.83
CA VAL A 214 15.82 0.39 -17.47
C VAL A 214 14.38 -0.04 -17.25
N GLN A 215 14.19 -0.80 -16.19
CA GLN A 215 12.89 -1.35 -15.81
C GLN A 215 12.09 -0.34 -14.98
N ILE A 216 10.83 -0.15 -15.36
CA ILE A 216 9.84 0.62 -14.61
C ILE A 216 8.85 -0.34 -13.98
N PHE A 217 8.54 -0.07 -12.71
CA PHE A 217 7.60 -0.83 -11.91
C PHE A 217 6.45 0.06 -11.48
N GLU A 218 5.30 -0.57 -11.23
CA GLU A 218 4.18 0.08 -10.57
C GLU A 218 3.70 -0.76 -9.40
N GLY A 219 3.10 -0.12 -8.42
CA GLY A 219 2.68 -0.83 -7.24
C GLY A 219 1.73 -0.06 -6.35
N TYR A 220 1.37 -0.72 -5.26
CA TYR A 220 0.51 -0.18 -4.23
C TYR A 220 1.13 -0.40 -2.86
N PHE A 221 1.06 0.64 -2.05
CA PHE A 221 1.50 0.66 -0.67
C PHE A 221 0.32 1.02 0.23
N SER A 222 0.17 0.31 1.35
CA SER A 222 -0.67 0.74 2.46
C SER A 222 -0.02 0.41 3.78
N PHE A 223 -0.05 1.34 4.74
CA PHE A 223 0.48 1.13 6.07
C PHE A 223 -0.36 1.90 7.09
N ASN A 224 -0.82 1.18 8.11
CA ASN A 224 -1.65 1.71 9.17
C ASN A 224 -0.92 1.51 10.49
N VAL A 225 -0.79 2.58 11.25
CA VAL A 225 -0.19 2.57 12.59
C VAL A 225 -1.27 2.99 13.57
N ALA A 226 -1.45 2.21 14.64
CA ALA A 226 -2.34 2.54 15.73
C ALA A 226 -1.52 2.91 16.98
N HIS A 227 -1.80 4.06 17.55
CA HIS A 227 -1.17 4.51 18.78
C HIS A 227 -1.76 3.83 20.02
N SER A 228 -0.89 3.52 20.97
CA SER A 228 -1.27 3.06 22.31
C SER A 228 -2.04 4.12 23.09
N GLY A 229 -2.65 3.72 24.21
CA GLY A 229 -3.31 4.65 25.12
C GLY A 229 -2.38 5.74 25.66
N LEU A 230 -1.07 5.47 25.78
CA LEU A 230 -0.09 6.46 26.22
C LEU A 230 0.03 7.61 25.23
N TYR A 231 0.23 7.30 23.94
CA TYR A 231 0.37 8.30 22.88
C TYR A 231 -0.93 9.08 22.68
N LYS A 232 -2.08 8.41 22.73
CA LYS A 232 -3.40 9.05 22.69
C LYS A 232 -3.58 10.07 23.80
N ARG A 233 -3.22 9.72 25.05
CA ARG A 233 -3.31 10.65 26.20
C ARG A 233 -2.36 11.84 26.12
N LYS A 234 -1.23 11.70 25.43
CA LYS A 234 -0.29 12.78 25.16
C LYS A 234 -0.70 13.68 23.98
N GLY A 235 -1.80 13.38 23.31
CA GLY A 235 -2.34 14.21 22.22
C GLY A 235 -1.86 13.83 20.82
N HIS A 236 -1.10 12.73 20.64
CA HIS A 236 -0.63 12.28 19.30
C HIS A 236 -1.72 11.62 18.44
N GLY A 237 -2.99 11.66 18.90
CA GLY A 237 -4.11 11.04 18.19
C GLY A 237 -4.07 9.51 18.19
N SER A 238 -4.93 8.91 17.36
CA SER A 238 -5.14 7.45 17.32
C SER A 238 -4.12 6.69 16.48
N GLY A 239 -3.22 7.39 15.80
CA GLY A 239 -2.29 6.83 14.83
C GLY A 239 -2.50 7.43 13.44
N SER A 240 -1.97 6.75 12.42
CA SER A 240 -1.97 7.22 11.03
C SER A 240 -2.32 6.09 10.06
N LYS A 241 -2.84 6.48 8.89
CA LYS A 241 -3.13 5.57 7.79
C LYS A 241 -2.59 6.21 6.52
N SER A 242 -1.67 5.54 5.85
CA SER A 242 -1.05 6.01 4.61
C SER A 242 -1.25 4.95 3.54
N SER A 243 -1.68 5.37 2.35
CA SER A 243 -1.75 4.46 1.21
C SER A 243 -1.72 5.22 -0.11
N PHE A 244 -1.00 4.68 -1.08
CA PHE A 244 -0.84 5.31 -2.39
C PHE A 244 -0.44 4.26 -3.43
N ALA A 245 -0.77 4.53 -4.69
CA ALA A 245 -0.14 3.86 -5.82
C ALA A 245 1.16 4.59 -6.16
N PHE A 246 2.14 3.87 -6.70
CA PHE A 246 3.45 4.43 -7.00
C PHE A 246 4.02 3.88 -8.30
N TRP A 247 4.87 4.70 -8.94
CA TRP A 247 5.90 4.21 -9.84
C TRP A 247 7.18 3.95 -9.05
N ALA A 248 7.93 2.92 -9.44
CA ALA A 248 9.23 2.63 -8.87
C ALA A 248 10.26 2.40 -9.97
N VAL A 249 11.48 2.87 -9.70
CA VAL A 249 12.66 2.67 -10.55
C VAL A 249 13.82 2.23 -9.67
N ARG A 250 14.88 1.71 -10.30
CA ARG A 250 16.11 1.37 -9.59
C ARG A 250 16.67 2.58 -8.87
N ALA A 251 17.14 2.34 -7.65
CA ALA A 251 17.80 3.37 -6.87
C ALA A 251 19.08 3.84 -7.58
N ARG A 252 19.36 5.14 -7.46
CA ARG A 252 20.53 5.74 -8.10
C ARG A 252 21.83 5.12 -7.60
N ARG A 253 22.82 5.03 -8.49
CA ARG A 253 24.21 4.72 -8.15
C ARG A 253 25.02 5.99 -7.90
N ASP A 254 25.92 5.94 -6.92
CA ASP A 254 26.89 7.01 -6.68
C ASP A 254 28.04 6.99 -7.71
N GLU A 255 29.00 7.91 -7.55
CA GLU A 255 30.18 8.02 -8.42
C GLU A 255 31.06 6.75 -8.40
N ALA A 256 30.98 5.95 -7.33
CA ALA A 256 31.68 4.67 -7.21
C ALA A 256 30.87 3.50 -7.81
N GLY A 257 29.67 3.76 -8.34
CA GLY A 257 28.78 2.75 -8.89
C GLY A 257 27.96 1.99 -7.84
N VAL A 258 27.97 2.43 -6.57
CA VAL A 258 27.25 1.80 -5.47
C VAL A 258 25.81 2.30 -5.41
N GLU A 259 24.84 1.38 -5.32
CA GLU A 259 23.43 1.75 -5.21
C GLU A 259 23.12 2.44 -3.88
N ILE A 260 22.70 3.70 -3.98
CA ILE A 260 22.28 4.55 -2.85
C ILE A 260 20.88 4.13 -2.42
N GLY A 261 20.70 3.64 -1.20
CA GLY A 261 19.37 3.30 -0.72
C GLY A 261 19.36 2.74 0.69
N LEU A 262 18.37 1.91 0.97
CA LEU A 262 18.30 1.16 2.22
C LEU A 262 19.33 0.03 2.18
N GLU A 263 19.99 -0.22 3.31
CA GLU A 263 20.89 -1.36 3.47
C GLU A 263 20.15 -2.54 4.09
N GLN A 264 20.64 -3.74 3.75
CA GLN A 264 20.20 -4.97 4.40
C GLN A 264 20.89 -5.04 5.76
N ASN A 265 20.10 -5.09 6.84
CA ASN A 265 20.61 -5.36 8.18
C ASN A 265 20.88 -6.86 8.37
#